data_AF-A0A0B1SPR1-F1
#
_entry.id   AF-A0A0B1SPR1-F1
#
_cell.length_a   1.000
_cell.length_b   1.000
_cell.length_c   1.000
_cell.angle_alpha   90.00
_cell.angle_beta   90.00
_cell.angle_gamma   90.00
#
_symmetry.space_group_name_H-M   'P 1'
#
loop_
_entity.id
_entity.type
_entity.pdbx_description
1 polymer ?
#
loop_
_entity_poly.entity_id
_entity_poly.type
_entity_poly.pdbx_seq_one_letter_code
_entity_poly.pdbx_strand_id
1 'polypeptide(L)'
;MVMDCDNSDPQQLDVLFATEMLDRVYPQTNSYYSECIKGANFVLGLAIAKGDDYRWRPKSRTYDYSRVQPSWISDKRWKVHPHWRYCLLNDTDTNITKEEAFFIYANQMHDSGKLPDLCKPREHLVRRLLVDLEATSALQDSWDLQWEFLKENLIHLVFFTAPSGMIRYYNQTLDDYDYEDPNWSIFDHIGAMLSIEHVQE
;
A
#
# COMPACT_ATOMS: atom_id res chain seq x y z
N MET A 1 -8.51 30.38 2.03
CA MET A 1 -9.81 29.71 2.06
C MET A 1 -10.37 29.86 3.46
N VAL A 2 -11.59 30.40 3.59
CA VAL A 2 -12.30 30.41 4.88
C VAL A 2 -13.29 29.25 4.81
N MET A 3 -13.06 28.20 5.59
CA MET A 3 -14.05 27.14 5.77
C MET A 3 -15.02 27.61 6.84
N ASP A 4 -16.19 28.06 6.40
CA ASP A 4 -17.27 28.51 7.26
C ASP A 4 -18.45 27.53 7.17
N CYS A 5 -19.18 27.40 8.27
CA CYS A 5 -20.34 26.51 8.38
C CYS A 5 -21.59 27.07 7.72
N ASP A 6 -21.57 28.36 7.36
CA ASP A 6 -22.70 29.05 6.75
C ASP A 6 -22.91 28.68 5.28
N ASN A 7 -21.97 27.95 4.66
CA ASN A 7 -22.05 27.56 3.26
C ASN A 7 -22.26 26.05 3.13
N SER A 8 -23.48 25.65 2.76
CA SER A 8 -23.85 24.25 2.56
C SER A 8 -23.31 23.66 1.26
N ASP A 9 -22.89 24.52 0.31
CA ASP A 9 -22.46 24.08 -1.01
C ASP A 9 -20.96 23.76 -1.01
N PRO A 10 -20.56 22.58 -1.51
CA PRO A 10 -19.15 22.21 -1.58
C PRO A 10 -18.39 23.14 -2.53
N GLN A 11 -17.26 23.67 -2.06
CA GLN A 11 -16.42 24.55 -2.87
C GLN A 11 -15.42 23.72 -3.67
N GLN A 12 -15.33 23.96 -4.98
CA GLN A 12 -14.29 23.38 -5.81
C GLN A 12 -13.12 24.34 -5.96
N LEU A 13 -11.91 23.85 -5.69
CA LEU A 13 -10.68 24.63 -5.84
C LEU A 13 -9.61 23.80 -6.54
N ASP A 14 -8.90 24.46 -7.44
CA ASP A 14 -7.63 23.95 -7.98
C ASP A 14 -6.52 24.28 -6.99
N VAL A 15 -5.87 23.25 -6.47
CA VAL A 15 -4.81 23.35 -5.48
C VAL A 15 -3.56 22.61 -5.93
N LEU A 16 -2.45 22.93 -5.29
CA LEU A 16 -1.20 22.21 -5.45
C LEU A 16 -1.10 21.16 -4.33
N PHE A 17 -1.19 19.88 -4.69
CA PHE A 17 -0.99 18.77 -3.77
C PHE A 17 0.50 18.41 -3.74
N ALA A 18 1.08 18.31 -2.54
CA ALA A 18 2.46 17.92 -2.35
C ALA A 18 2.55 16.68 -1.47
N THR A 19 3.54 15.84 -1.73
CA THR A 19 3.87 14.71 -0.85
C THR A 19 4.50 15.21 0.45
N GLU A 20 4.59 14.36 1.47
CA GLU A 20 5.08 14.72 2.81
C GLU A 20 6.49 15.35 2.80
N MET A 21 7.34 14.96 1.85
CA MET A 21 8.69 15.49 1.68
C MET A 21 8.78 16.74 0.77
N LEU A 22 7.66 17.19 0.19
CA LEU A 22 7.56 18.33 -0.74
C LEU A 22 8.41 18.25 -2.02
N ASP A 23 9.07 17.12 -2.28
CA ASP A 23 9.90 16.91 -3.49
C ASP A 23 9.11 16.98 -4.80
N ARG A 24 7.80 16.72 -4.74
CA ARG A 24 6.90 16.75 -5.90
C ARG A 24 5.60 17.45 -5.57
N VAL A 25 5.17 18.30 -6.49
CA VAL A 25 3.94 19.09 -6.40
C VAL A 25 3.10 18.87 -7.65
N TYR A 26 1.84 18.52 -7.46
CA TYR A 26 0.91 18.17 -8.53
C TYR A 26 -0.31 19.11 -8.49
N PRO A 27 -0.76 19.64 -9.64
CA PRO A 27 -2.04 20.32 -9.70
C PRO A 27 -3.18 19.31 -9.49
N GLN A 28 -4.11 19.64 -8.61
CA GLN A 28 -5.24 18.78 -8.25
C GLN A 28 -6.48 19.63 -7.99
N THR A 29 -7.62 19.27 -8.59
CA THR A 29 -8.92 19.88 -8.28
C THR A 29 -9.57 19.12 -7.12
N ASN A 30 -9.95 19.83 -6.05
CA ASN A 30 -10.60 19.27 -4.87
C ASN A 30 -11.97 19.90 -4.64
N SER A 31 -12.95 19.08 -4.24
CA SER A 31 -14.21 19.50 -3.63
C SER A 31 -14.06 19.52 -2.12
N TYR A 32 -14.34 20.66 -1.49
CA TYR A 32 -14.23 20.86 -0.05
C TYR A 32 -15.62 20.94 0.59
N TYR A 33 -15.83 20.06 1.56
CA TYR A 33 -17.03 20.00 2.39
C TYR A 33 -16.68 20.48 3.78
N SER A 34 -17.55 21.25 4.43
CA SER A 34 -17.36 21.72 5.80
C SER A 34 -18.62 21.56 6.64
N GLU A 35 -18.47 21.14 7.90
CA GLU A 35 -19.58 21.01 8.85
C GLU A 35 -19.18 21.44 10.27
N CYS A 36 -20.07 22.13 10.98
CA CYS A 36 -19.86 22.58 12.35
C CYS A 36 -20.10 21.47 13.37
N ILE A 37 -19.17 21.30 14.31
CA ILE A 37 -19.34 20.36 15.42
C ILE A 37 -20.22 21.01 16.50
N LYS A 38 -21.41 20.46 16.71
CA LYS A 38 -22.35 20.98 17.72
C LYS A 38 -21.72 20.94 19.12
N GLY A 39 -21.81 22.06 19.84
CA GLY A 39 -21.29 22.19 21.20
C GLY A 39 -19.77 22.40 21.29
N ALA A 40 -19.10 22.64 20.16
CA ALA A 40 -17.68 22.97 20.13
C ALA A 40 -17.39 24.09 19.11
N ASN A 41 -16.27 24.79 19.29
CA ASN A 41 -15.82 25.84 18.36
C ASN A 41 -14.97 25.27 17.22
N PHE A 42 -15.32 24.07 16.73
CA PHE A 42 -14.56 23.35 15.71
C PHE A 42 -15.39 23.17 14.43
N VAL A 43 -14.73 23.31 13.29
CA VAL A 43 -15.27 23.03 11.95
C VAL A 43 -14.53 21.81 11.40
N LEU A 44 -15.28 20.81 10.92
CA LEU A 44 -14.76 19.65 10.23
C LEU A 44 -14.71 19.95 8.73
N GLY A 45 -13.52 19.96 8.15
CA GLY A 45 -13.31 20.07 6.71
C GLY A 45 -12.94 18.71 6.09
N LEU A 46 -13.52 18.38 4.94
CA LEU A 46 -13.16 17.21 4.14
C LEU A 46 -12.85 17.65 2.70
N ALA A 47 -11.65 17.34 2.23
CA ALA A 47 -11.26 17.53 0.85
C ALA A 47 -11.39 16.20 0.09
N ILE A 48 -12.08 16.22 -1.04
CA ILE A 48 -12.23 15.07 -1.94
C ILE A 48 -11.63 15.46 -3.29
N ALA A 49 -10.66 14.68 -3.78
CA ALA A 49 -10.08 14.90 -5.08
C ALA A 49 -11.11 14.60 -6.18
N LYS A 50 -11.09 15.38 -7.26
CA LYS A 50 -11.93 15.12 -8.44
C LYS A 50 -11.69 13.71 -8.96
N GLY A 51 -12.74 12.88 -9.00
CA GLY A 51 -12.66 11.48 -9.41
C GLY A 51 -12.69 10.48 -8.25
N ASP A 52 -12.42 10.93 -7.02
CA ASP A 52 -12.55 10.11 -5.80
C ASP A 52 -13.96 10.19 -5.18
N ASP A 53 -14.90 10.83 -5.87
CA ASP A 53 -16.28 11.02 -5.46
C ASP A 53 -17.06 9.68 -5.33
N TYR A 54 -16.54 8.63 -5.97
CA TYR A 54 -17.16 7.30 -6.00
C TYR A 54 -16.26 6.26 -5.36
N ARG A 55 -16.86 5.39 -4.54
CA ARG A 55 -16.18 4.21 -4.00
C ARG A 55 -16.81 2.94 -4.57
N TRP A 56 -15.96 2.01 -5.00
CA TRP A 56 -16.41 0.68 -5.35
C TRP A 56 -17.02 -0.01 -4.13
N ARG A 57 -18.20 -0.62 -4.31
CA ARG A 57 -18.84 -1.46 -3.29
C ARG A 57 -19.24 -2.79 -3.93
N PRO A 58 -19.05 -3.92 -3.22
CA PRO A 58 -19.53 -5.20 -3.71
C PRO A 58 -21.05 -5.18 -3.86
N LYS A 59 -21.58 -5.87 -4.88
CA LYS A 59 -23.04 -6.02 -5.09
C LYS A 59 -23.72 -6.76 -3.93
N SER A 60 -23.01 -7.74 -3.35
CA SER A 60 -23.44 -8.47 -2.16
C SER A 60 -23.00 -7.74 -0.89
N ARG A 61 -23.89 -7.60 0.10
CA ARG A 61 -23.52 -7.07 1.43
C ARG A 61 -22.77 -8.09 2.29
N THR A 62 -22.95 -9.38 2.00
CA THR A 62 -22.29 -10.48 2.69
C THR A 62 -21.08 -10.95 1.88
N TYR A 63 -19.93 -11.06 2.55
CA TYR A 63 -18.74 -11.68 1.99
C TYR A 63 -18.72 -13.16 2.37
N ASP A 64 -18.41 -14.01 1.41
CA ASP A 64 -18.35 -15.46 1.57
C ASP A 64 -16.90 -15.88 1.87
N TYR A 65 -16.59 -16.03 3.16
CA TYR A 65 -15.21 -16.29 3.61
C TYR A 65 -14.71 -17.69 3.24
N SER A 66 -15.57 -18.66 2.94
CA SER A 66 -15.11 -19.99 2.48
C SER A 66 -14.49 -19.95 1.08
N ARG A 67 -14.64 -18.84 0.34
CA ARG A 67 -13.98 -18.65 -0.96
C ARG A 67 -12.53 -18.23 -0.85
N VAL A 68 -12.12 -17.70 0.31
CA VAL A 68 -10.74 -17.28 0.54
C VAL A 68 -9.83 -18.45 0.20
N GLN A 69 -8.90 -18.26 -0.72
CA GLN A 69 -7.92 -19.29 -1.06
C GLN A 69 -6.58 -18.93 -0.44
N PRO A 70 -5.93 -19.86 0.27
CA PRO A 70 -4.57 -19.66 0.77
C PRO A 70 -3.56 -19.33 -0.35
N SER A 71 -3.82 -19.83 -1.58
CA SER A 71 -2.98 -19.57 -2.75
C SER A 71 -2.92 -18.08 -3.13
N TRP A 72 -3.89 -17.27 -2.74
CA TRP A 72 -3.84 -15.83 -2.96
C TRP A 72 -2.77 -15.14 -2.10
N ILE A 73 -2.25 -15.81 -1.07
CA ILE A 73 -1.44 -15.19 -0.02
C ILE A 73 -0.15 -15.99 0.22
N SER A 74 -0.07 -17.21 -0.33
CA SER A 74 1.05 -18.14 -0.13
C SER A 74 2.37 -17.64 -0.72
N ASP A 75 2.34 -16.68 -1.64
CA ASP A 75 3.53 -16.07 -2.18
C ASP A 75 4.16 -15.09 -1.17
N LYS A 76 5.49 -15.03 -1.09
CA LYS A 76 6.20 -14.08 -0.20
C LYS A 76 6.33 -12.68 -0.81
N ARG A 77 5.75 -12.44 -1.98
CA ARG A 77 5.98 -11.22 -2.78
C ARG A 77 4.84 -10.22 -2.66
N TRP A 78 4.25 -10.14 -1.48
CA TRP A 78 3.31 -9.09 -1.14
C TRP A 78 3.64 -8.51 0.24
N LYS A 79 3.23 -7.27 0.42
CA LYS A 79 3.33 -6.50 1.66
C LYS A 79 2.02 -5.79 1.92
N VAL A 80 1.78 -5.48 3.17
CA VAL A 80 0.70 -4.58 3.56
C VAL A 80 1.24 -3.26 4.06
N HIS A 81 0.38 -2.25 4.06
CA HIS A 81 0.73 -0.92 4.51
C HIS A 81 1.31 -0.94 5.94
N PRO A 82 2.47 -0.30 6.19
CA PRO A 82 3.23 -0.47 7.43
C PRO A 82 2.51 0.03 8.67
N HIS A 83 1.52 0.92 8.54
CA HIS A 83 0.75 1.43 9.67
C HIS A 83 -0.64 0.82 9.80
N TRP A 84 -1.10 0.05 8.83
CA TRP A 84 -2.43 -0.55 8.88
C TRP A 84 -2.34 -1.89 9.60
N ARG A 85 -3.34 -2.18 10.45
CA ARG A 85 -3.51 -3.50 11.06
C ARG A 85 -4.85 -4.04 10.57
N TYR A 86 -4.89 -5.20 9.95
CA TYR A 86 -6.12 -5.75 9.36
C TYR A 86 -6.88 -6.56 10.40
N CYS A 87 -6.16 -7.39 11.15
CA CYS A 87 -6.66 -8.08 12.33
C CYS A 87 -5.85 -7.66 13.56
N LEU A 88 -6.45 -7.75 14.73
CA LEU A 88 -5.72 -7.65 15.99
C LEU A 88 -4.81 -8.87 16.11
N LEU A 89 -3.56 -8.66 16.52
CA LEU A 89 -2.62 -9.75 16.79
C LEU A 89 -2.94 -10.32 18.18
N ASN A 90 -2.86 -11.64 18.33
CA ASN A 90 -2.98 -12.24 19.65
C ASN A 90 -1.72 -11.93 20.46
N ASP A 91 -1.82 -11.85 21.79
CA ASP A 91 -0.70 -11.49 22.67
C ASP A 91 0.48 -12.49 22.60
N THR A 92 0.25 -13.67 22.04
CA THR A 92 1.25 -14.71 21.77
C THR A 92 2.05 -14.49 20.48
N ASP A 93 1.63 -13.59 19.60
CA ASP A 93 2.12 -13.43 18.23
C ASP A 93 3.26 -12.40 18.12
N THR A 94 4.17 -12.41 19.09
CA THR A 94 5.21 -11.36 19.20
C THR A 94 6.34 -11.48 18.17
N ASN A 95 6.47 -12.63 17.49
CA ASN A 95 7.58 -12.91 16.57
C ASN A 95 7.13 -13.19 15.13
N ILE A 96 5.93 -12.78 14.74
CA ILE A 96 5.42 -12.92 13.37
C ILE A 96 5.17 -11.55 12.73
N THR A 97 5.36 -11.48 11.42
CA THR A 97 5.04 -10.29 10.62
C THR A 97 3.52 -10.14 10.48
N LYS A 98 3.07 -8.95 10.05
CA LYS A 98 1.64 -8.66 9.86
C LYS A 98 1.06 -9.50 8.73
N GLU A 99 1.85 -9.73 7.69
CA GLU A 99 1.52 -10.57 6.55
C GLU A 99 1.37 -12.04 6.98
N GLU A 100 2.30 -12.56 7.77
CA GLU A 100 2.22 -13.93 8.32
C GLU A 100 1.01 -14.09 9.24
N ALA A 101 0.75 -13.12 10.11
CA ALA A 101 -0.43 -13.12 10.96
C ALA A 101 -1.71 -13.11 10.12
N PHE A 102 -1.78 -12.27 9.07
CA PHE A 102 -2.92 -12.22 8.18
C PHE A 102 -3.12 -13.54 7.43
N PHE A 103 -2.03 -14.19 7.00
CA PHE A 103 -2.08 -15.52 6.37
C PHE A 103 -2.71 -16.57 7.28
N ILE A 104 -2.36 -16.59 8.58
CA ILE A 104 -2.98 -17.48 9.57
C ILE A 104 -4.50 -17.22 9.66
N TYR A 105 -4.91 -15.96 9.75
CA TYR A 105 -6.33 -15.62 9.80
C TYR A 105 -7.08 -15.94 8.51
N ALA A 106 -6.43 -15.79 7.36
CA ALA A 106 -7.02 -16.15 6.07
C ALA A 106 -7.24 -17.67 5.94
N ASN A 107 -6.32 -18.49 6.46
CA ASN A 107 -6.53 -19.95 6.55
C ASN A 107 -7.72 -20.28 7.45
N GLN A 108 -7.84 -19.63 8.61
CA GLN A 108 -9.01 -19.80 9.47
C GLN A 108 -10.31 -19.38 8.77
N MET A 109 -10.29 -18.32 7.95
CA MET A 109 -11.43 -17.88 7.14
C MET A 109 -11.82 -18.93 6.11
N HIS A 110 -10.84 -19.51 5.41
CA HIS A 110 -11.04 -20.61 4.46
C HIS A 110 -11.68 -21.82 5.14
N ASP A 111 -11.09 -22.29 6.24
CA ASP A 111 -11.49 -23.51 6.94
C ASP A 111 -12.86 -23.38 7.61
N SER A 112 -13.13 -22.24 8.24
CA SER A 112 -14.37 -22.03 9.02
C SER A 112 -15.51 -21.38 8.22
N GLY A 113 -15.20 -20.79 7.07
CA GLY A 113 -16.13 -19.96 6.30
C GLY A 113 -16.57 -18.68 7.02
N LYS A 114 -15.85 -18.25 8.07
CA LYS A 114 -16.22 -17.10 8.92
C LYS A 114 -15.04 -16.17 9.17
N LEU A 115 -15.35 -14.89 9.43
CA LEU A 115 -14.36 -13.92 9.88
C LEU A 115 -13.95 -14.18 11.34
N PRO A 116 -12.64 -14.36 11.65
CA PRO A 116 -12.15 -14.46 13.03
C PRO A 116 -12.50 -13.22 13.86
N ASP A 117 -12.74 -13.42 15.16
CA ASP A 117 -13.15 -12.35 16.07
C ASP A 117 -12.15 -11.18 16.11
N LEU A 118 -10.85 -11.48 16.04
CA LEU A 118 -9.77 -10.49 16.02
C LEU A 118 -9.78 -9.62 14.76
N CYS A 119 -10.44 -10.06 13.69
CA CYS A 119 -10.58 -9.32 12.44
C CYS A 119 -11.89 -8.51 12.36
N LYS A 120 -12.90 -8.82 13.18
CA LYS A 120 -14.22 -8.17 13.16
C LYS A 120 -14.19 -6.65 13.33
N PRO A 121 -13.38 -6.05 14.24
CA PRO A 121 -13.34 -4.60 14.41
C PRO A 121 -12.96 -3.83 13.14
N ARG A 122 -12.33 -4.52 12.16
CA ARG A 122 -11.81 -3.94 10.93
C ARG A 122 -12.28 -4.72 9.70
N GLU A 123 -13.47 -5.33 9.80
CA GLU A 123 -14.04 -6.19 8.76
C GLU A 123 -14.00 -5.56 7.36
N HIS A 124 -14.34 -4.27 7.23
CA HIS A 124 -14.30 -3.58 5.94
C HIS A 124 -12.90 -3.55 5.31
N LEU A 125 -11.87 -3.33 6.13
CA LEU A 125 -10.49 -3.28 5.68
C LEU A 125 -9.99 -4.68 5.29
N VAL A 126 -10.33 -5.69 6.09
CA VAL A 126 -10.02 -7.11 5.83
C VAL A 126 -10.65 -7.57 4.53
N ARG A 127 -11.95 -7.32 4.34
CA ARG A 127 -12.66 -7.66 3.11
C ARG A 127 -12.06 -6.97 1.89
N ARG A 128 -11.66 -5.70 2.01
CA ARG A 128 -11.02 -4.97 0.91
C ARG A 128 -9.67 -5.58 0.54
N LEU A 129 -8.87 -5.97 1.53
CA LEU A 129 -7.61 -6.67 1.30
C LEU A 129 -7.83 -8.01 0.60
N LEU A 130 -8.80 -8.84 1.05
CA LEU A 130 -9.10 -10.12 0.42
C LEU A 130 -9.53 -9.98 -1.05
N VAL A 131 -10.35 -8.98 -1.36
CA VAL A 131 -10.75 -8.68 -2.75
C VAL A 131 -9.56 -8.28 -3.60
N ASP A 132 -8.69 -7.41 -3.08
CA ASP A 132 -7.51 -6.97 -3.83
C ASP A 132 -6.51 -8.14 -4.02
N LEU A 133 -6.37 -9.02 -3.03
CA LEU A 133 -5.54 -10.24 -3.11
C LEU A 133 -6.07 -11.22 -4.17
N GLU A 134 -7.39 -11.45 -4.20
CA GLU A 134 -8.07 -12.29 -5.20
C GLU A 134 -7.92 -11.69 -6.60
N ALA A 135 -8.21 -10.39 -6.76
CA ALA A 135 -8.16 -9.72 -8.07
C ALA A 135 -6.74 -9.70 -8.67
N THR A 136 -5.72 -9.77 -7.83
CA THR A 136 -4.31 -9.73 -8.24
C THR A 136 -3.62 -11.09 -8.22
N SER A 137 -4.32 -12.17 -7.85
CA SER A 137 -3.69 -13.49 -7.71
C SER A 137 -3.15 -14.02 -9.04
N ALA A 138 -3.88 -13.81 -10.13
CA ALA A 138 -3.49 -14.26 -11.47
C ALA A 138 -2.48 -13.34 -12.19
N LEU A 139 -2.17 -12.17 -11.62
CA LEU A 139 -1.17 -11.27 -12.20
C LEU A 139 0.23 -11.89 -12.17
N GLN A 140 0.52 -12.73 -11.18
CA GLN A 140 1.78 -13.46 -11.14
C GLN A 140 1.90 -14.43 -12.31
N ASP A 141 0.89 -15.26 -12.52
CA ASP A 141 0.90 -16.24 -13.62
C ASP A 141 1.08 -15.53 -14.98
N SER A 142 0.44 -14.37 -15.13
CA SER A 142 0.56 -13.55 -16.34
C SER A 142 1.97 -12.97 -16.51
N TRP A 143 2.60 -12.55 -15.42
CA TRP A 143 3.99 -12.09 -15.40
C TRP A 143 4.96 -13.21 -15.75
N ASP A 144 4.82 -14.37 -15.11
CA ASP A 144 5.69 -15.53 -15.31
C ASP A 144 5.60 -16.06 -16.75
N LEU A 145 4.41 -16.04 -17.36
CA LEU A 145 4.21 -16.42 -18.77
C LEU A 145 4.91 -15.48 -19.77
N GLN A 146 5.02 -14.19 -19.46
CA GLN A 146 5.61 -13.18 -20.35
C GLN A 146 7.07 -12.87 -20.00
N TRP A 147 7.64 -13.63 -19.07
CA TRP A 147 8.91 -13.28 -18.43
C TRP A 147 10.06 -13.03 -19.42
N GLU A 148 10.28 -13.95 -20.37
CA GLU A 148 11.38 -13.83 -21.34
C GLU A 148 11.24 -12.56 -22.18
N PHE A 149 10.04 -12.27 -22.67
CA PHE A 149 9.74 -11.06 -23.43
C PHE A 149 10.00 -9.79 -22.59
N LEU A 150 9.53 -9.76 -21.33
CA LEU A 150 9.70 -8.61 -20.45
C LEU A 150 11.18 -8.35 -20.14
N LYS A 151 11.94 -9.42 -19.91
CA LYS A 151 13.39 -9.37 -19.71
C LYS A 151 14.14 -8.84 -20.92
N GLU A 152 13.83 -9.33 -22.13
CA GLU A 152 14.43 -8.85 -23.39
C GLU A 152 14.16 -7.35 -23.64
N ASN A 153 13.06 -6.82 -23.09
CA ASN A 153 12.67 -5.41 -23.18
C ASN A 153 13.11 -4.58 -21.96
N LEU A 154 14.01 -5.08 -21.12
CA LEU A 154 14.57 -4.36 -19.95
C LEU A 154 13.53 -3.95 -18.89
N ILE A 155 12.44 -4.72 -18.75
CA ILE A 155 11.42 -4.49 -17.72
C ILE A 155 11.74 -5.37 -16.52
N HIS A 156 12.31 -4.76 -15.48
CA HIS A 156 12.98 -5.50 -14.40
C HIS A 156 12.20 -5.65 -13.09
N LEU A 157 11.29 -4.71 -12.82
CA LEU A 157 10.46 -4.69 -11.63
C LEU A 157 9.06 -4.25 -12.03
N VAL A 158 8.07 -5.03 -11.62
CA VAL A 158 6.69 -4.58 -11.59
C VAL A 158 6.16 -4.70 -10.18
N PHE A 159 5.47 -3.66 -9.74
CA PHE A 159 4.72 -3.68 -8.51
C PHE A 159 3.29 -3.26 -8.80
N PHE A 160 2.37 -3.77 -7.99
CA PHE A 160 0.98 -3.37 -8.02
C PHE A 160 0.58 -2.91 -6.62
N THR A 161 0.17 -1.65 -6.50
CA THR A 161 -0.38 -1.12 -5.24
C THR A 161 -1.89 -1.05 -5.34
N ALA A 162 -2.58 -1.49 -4.30
CA ALA A 162 -4.03 -1.47 -4.23
C ALA A 162 -4.54 -0.58 -3.08
N PRO A 163 -5.77 -0.04 -3.17
CA PRO A 163 -6.34 0.83 -2.14
C PRO A 163 -6.50 0.16 -0.76
N SER A 164 -6.48 -1.18 -0.68
CA SER A 164 -6.39 -1.89 0.61
C SER A 164 -5.06 -1.69 1.34
N GLY A 165 -4.08 -1.01 0.76
CA GLY A 165 -2.72 -0.93 1.30
C GLY A 165 -1.87 -2.16 0.97
N MET A 166 -2.38 -3.07 0.15
CA MET A 166 -1.63 -4.19 -0.41
C MET A 166 -0.65 -3.67 -1.47
N ILE A 167 0.58 -4.17 -1.42
CA ILE A 167 1.57 -4.01 -2.48
C ILE A 167 2.03 -5.40 -2.88
N ARG A 168 1.90 -5.74 -4.16
CA ARG A 168 2.54 -6.93 -4.75
C ARG A 168 3.77 -6.53 -5.52
N TYR A 169 4.79 -7.37 -5.46
CA TYR A 169 6.05 -7.20 -6.16
C TYR A 169 6.29 -8.40 -7.05
N TYR A 170 6.79 -8.14 -8.25
CA TYR A 170 7.24 -9.16 -9.18
C TYR A 170 8.71 -8.84 -9.45
N ASN A 171 9.55 -9.39 -8.59
CA ASN A 171 11.00 -9.21 -8.64
C ASN A 171 11.60 -10.40 -9.39
N GLN A 172 12.45 -10.17 -10.40
CA GLN A 172 13.37 -11.22 -10.84
C GLN A 172 14.52 -10.84 -11.80
N THR A 173 15.06 -9.62 -11.80
CA THR A 173 16.19 -9.33 -12.73
C THR A 173 17.37 -8.54 -12.19
N LEU A 174 17.33 -8.02 -10.97
CA LEU A 174 18.46 -7.26 -10.44
C LEU A 174 19.32 -8.05 -9.45
N ASP A 175 19.11 -9.35 -9.32
CA ASP A 175 19.99 -10.20 -8.49
C ASP A 175 21.43 -10.23 -9.06
N ASP A 176 21.59 -10.02 -10.38
CA ASP A 176 22.88 -9.97 -11.09
C ASP A 176 23.38 -8.54 -11.38
N TYR A 177 22.70 -7.50 -10.87
CA TYR A 177 23.05 -6.09 -11.14
C TYR A 177 23.47 -5.38 -9.86
N ASP A 178 24.70 -4.87 -9.85
CA ASP A 178 25.16 -3.96 -8.81
C ASP A 178 24.59 -2.55 -9.03
N TYR A 179 24.18 -1.89 -7.94
CA TYR A 179 23.77 -0.49 -7.97
C TYR A 179 25.03 0.38 -8.00
N GLU A 180 25.48 0.77 -9.18
CA GLU A 180 26.55 1.77 -9.34
C GLU A 180 25.94 3.18 -9.36
N ASP A 181 26.31 4.01 -8.37
CA ASP A 181 26.05 5.45 -8.42
C ASP A 181 26.80 6.04 -9.64
N PRO A 182 26.12 6.73 -10.57
CA PRO A 182 26.79 7.34 -11.73
C PRO A 182 27.79 8.45 -11.38
N ASN A 183 27.81 8.93 -10.13
CA ASN A 183 28.83 9.84 -9.59
C ASN A 183 29.95 9.11 -8.85
N TRP A 184 29.94 7.77 -8.82
CA TRP A 184 30.97 6.97 -8.16
C TRP A 184 32.27 7.00 -8.97
N SER A 185 33.09 8.02 -8.68
CA SER A 185 34.45 8.13 -9.21
C SER A 185 35.36 7.13 -8.48
N ILE A 186 36.03 6.26 -9.23
CA ILE A 186 37.06 5.34 -8.71
C ILE A 186 38.18 6.09 -7.98
N PHE A 187 38.39 7.38 -8.31
CA PHE A 187 39.41 8.23 -7.71
C PHE A 187 39.05 8.69 -6.29
N ASP A 188 37.76 8.82 -5.95
CA ASP A 188 37.33 9.17 -4.59
C ASP A 188 37.54 8.00 -3.62
N HIS A 189 37.47 6.76 -4.13
CA HIS A 189 37.71 5.56 -3.33
C HIS A 189 39.20 5.28 -3.08
N ILE A 190 40.07 5.55 -4.06
CA ILE A 190 41.53 5.50 -3.86
C ILE A 190 41.96 6.60 -2.88
N GLY A 191 41.36 7.80 -2.94
CA GLY A 191 41.57 8.86 -1.97
C GLY A 191 41.10 8.49 -0.55
N ALA A 192 39.99 7.77 -0.43
CA ALA A 192 39.49 7.25 0.86
C ALA A 192 40.35 6.11 1.42
N MET A 193 40.89 5.21 0.60
CA MET A 193 41.80 4.15 1.07
C MET A 193 43.17 4.71 1.48
N LEU A 194 43.74 5.63 0.68
CA LEU A 194 45.04 6.25 0.98
C LEU A 194 44.99 7.22 2.18
N SER A 195 43.82 7.78 2.49
CA SER A 195 43.64 8.60 3.71
C SER A 195 43.48 7.76 4.98
N ILE A 196 43.10 6.48 4.87
CA ILE A 196 43.04 5.56 6.03
C ILE A 196 44.45 5.04 6.37
N GLU A 197 45.33 4.82 5.38
CA GLU A 197 46.71 4.38 5.63
C GLU A 197 47.62 5.46 6.25
N HIS A 198 47.25 6.75 6.19
CA HIS A 198 48.02 7.85 6.80
C HIS A 198 47.56 8.26 8.22
N VAL A 199 46.63 7.52 8.83
CA VAL A 199 46.17 7.77 10.23
C VAL A 199 46.69 6.69 11.20
N GLN A 200 47.62 5.84 10.76
CA GLN A 200 48.38 4.95 11.63
C GLN A 200 49.89 5.18 11.50
N GLU A 201 50.35 6.34 11.97
CA GLU A 201 51.69 6.52 12.56
C GLU A 201 51.60 7.51 13.74
#